data_AF-A0A2E0XR99-F1
#
_entry.id   AF-A0A2E0XR99-F1
#
_cell.length_a   1.000
_cell.length_b   1.000
_cell.length_c   1.000
_cell.angle_alpha   90.00
_cell.angle_beta   90.00
_cell.angle_gamma   90.00
#
_symmetry.space_group_name_H-M   'P 1'
#
loop_
_entity.id
_entity.type
_entity.pdbx_description
1 polymer ?
#
loop_
_entity_poly.entity_id
_entity_poly.type
_entity_poly.pdbx_seq_one_letter_code
_entity_poly.pdbx_strand_id
1 'polypeptide(L)'
;MNDQKSIFRLTVVIVLFAGLFGMWTSGCQTPEQKVEKLIKKLQHKNPKVRLNAALALGQMGSEDAMPALRQALQDQNDWVCAASALALDKIKEKSQP
;
A
#
# COMPACT_ATOMS: atom_id res chain seq x y z
N MET A 1 41.16 29.97 -19.23
CA MET A 1 41.22 28.51 -19.47
C MET A 1 40.67 27.77 -18.25
N ASN A 2 39.35 27.64 -18.07
CA ASN A 2 38.78 26.59 -17.22
C ASN A 2 37.25 26.36 -17.23
N ASP A 3 36.47 26.76 -18.25
CA ASP A 3 35.00 26.57 -18.19
C ASP A 3 34.44 25.58 -19.21
N GLN A 4 35.18 24.50 -19.47
CA GLN A 4 34.66 23.33 -20.19
C GLN A 4 34.94 22.04 -19.40
N LYS A 5 36.11 21.93 -18.75
CA LYS A 5 36.43 20.79 -17.87
C LYS A 5 35.61 20.80 -16.56
N SER A 6 35.17 21.97 -16.09
CA SER A 6 34.35 22.11 -14.88
C SER A 6 32.90 21.67 -15.10
N ILE A 7 32.32 22.03 -16.25
CA ILE A 7 30.95 21.67 -16.65
C ILE A 7 30.80 20.16 -16.84
N PHE A 8 31.76 19.51 -17.52
CA PHE A 8 31.77 18.05 -17.70
C PHE A 8 31.90 17.28 -16.37
N ARG A 9 32.65 17.80 -15.40
CA ARG A 9 32.76 17.19 -14.07
C ARG A 9 31.46 17.31 -13.27
N LEU A 10 30.69 18.37 -13.48
CA LEU A 10 29.42 18.61 -12.78
C LEU A 10 28.27 17.78 -13.37
N THR A 11 28.15 17.70 -14.71
CA THR A 11 27.10 16.90 -15.35
C THR A 11 27.31 15.40 -15.20
N VAL A 12 28.56 14.93 -15.20
CA VAL A 12 28.86 13.50 -14.94
C VAL A 12 28.47 13.11 -13.51
N VAL A 13 28.68 13.97 -12.51
CA VAL A 13 28.24 13.68 -11.11
C VAL A 13 26.71 13.70 -10.99
N ILE A 14 26.01 14.62 -11.67
CA ILE A 14 24.54 14.68 -11.67
C ILE A 14 23.92 13.45 -12.34
N VAL A 15 24.50 12.97 -13.45
CA VAL A 15 24.04 11.76 -14.16
C VAL A 15 24.36 10.49 -13.37
N LEU A 16 25.49 10.44 -12.64
CA LEU A 16 25.81 9.32 -11.76
C LEU A 16 24.93 9.29 -10.49
N PHE A 17 24.50 10.45 -9.98
CA PHE A 17 23.50 10.52 -8.91
C PHE A 17 22.09 10.16 -9.41
N ALA A 18 21.68 10.64 -10.58
CA ALA A 18 20.37 10.29 -11.17
C ALA A 18 20.29 8.80 -11.60
N GLY A 19 21.40 8.22 -12.07
CA GLY A 19 21.50 6.81 -12.43
C GLY A 19 21.42 5.85 -11.23
N LEU A 20 21.88 6.28 -10.05
CA LEU A 20 21.71 5.55 -8.79
C LEU A 20 20.37 5.87 -8.09
N PHE A 21 19.75 7.03 -8.36
CA PHE A 21 18.43 7.38 -7.84
C PHE A 21 17.31 6.51 -8.45
N GLY A 22 17.46 6.16 -9.74
CA GLY A 22 16.56 5.21 -10.41
C GLY A 22 16.56 3.81 -9.78
N MET A 23 17.65 3.42 -9.11
CA MET A 23 17.78 2.16 -8.38
C MET A 23 17.49 2.29 -6.87
N TRP A 24 17.03 3.46 -6.42
CA TRP A 24 16.61 3.70 -5.03
C TRP A 24 15.07 3.74 -4.89
N THR A 25 14.33 4.01 -5.96
CA THR A 25 12.86 4.11 -5.92
C THR A 25 12.14 2.75 -5.94
N SER A 26 12.82 1.65 -6.23
CA SER A 26 12.20 0.33 -6.43
C SER A 26 11.99 -0.50 -5.15
N GLY A 27 12.41 0.01 -3.99
CA GLY A 27 12.51 -0.83 -2.77
C GLY A 27 11.43 -0.63 -1.71
N CYS A 28 10.84 0.56 -1.58
CA CYS A 28 9.92 0.85 -0.48
C CYS A 28 8.48 0.92 -0.97
N GLN A 29 7.77 -0.23 -0.96
CA GLN A 29 6.31 -0.17 -0.93
C GLN A 29 5.89 0.50 0.36
N THR A 30 5.36 1.71 0.25
CA THR A 30 4.88 2.44 1.42
C THR A 30 3.66 1.70 2.02
N PRO A 31 3.40 1.88 3.32
CA PRO A 31 2.22 1.29 3.96
C PRO A 31 0.93 1.64 3.21
N GLU A 32 0.81 2.87 2.67
CA GLU A 32 -0.37 3.29 1.92
C GLU A 32 -0.55 2.46 0.63
N GLN A 33 0.54 2.21 -0.12
CA GLN A 33 0.49 1.39 -1.33
C GLN A 33 0.07 -0.07 -1.04
N LYS A 34 0.47 -0.60 0.12
CA LYS A 34 0.04 -1.94 0.56
C LYS A 34 -1.45 -1.96 0.86
N VAL A 35 -1.97 -0.93 1.53
CA VAL A 35 -3.41 -0.80 1.82
C VAL A 35 -4.21 -0.73 0.52
N GLU A 36 -3.83 0.13 -0.42
CA GLU A 36 -4.51 0.24 -1.73
C GLU A 36 -4.53 -1.08 -2.49
N LYS A 37 -3.40 -1.81 -2.51
CA LYS A 37 -3.31 -3.11 -3.17
C LYS A 37 -4.25 -4.13 -2.53
N LEU A 38 -4.42 -4.10 -1.22
CA LEU A 38 -5.35 -4.96 -0.50
C LEU A 38 -6.81 -4.54 -0.73
N ILE A 39 -7.10 -3.24 -0.81
CA ILE A 39 -8.42 -2.72 -1.18
C ILE A 39 -8.83 -3.24 -2.57
N LYS A 40 -7.92 -3.23 -3.55
CA LYS A 40 -8.19 -3.83 -4.87
C LYS A 40 -8.49 -5.34 -4.78
N LYS A 41 -7.84 -6.06 -3.87
CA LYS A 41 -8.11 -7.50 -3.67
C LYS A 41 -9.47 -7.79 -3.03
N LEU A 42 -10.08 -6.84 -2.31
CA LEU A 42 -11.46 -6.97 -1.82
C LEU A 42 -12.48 -7.06 -2.96
N GLN A 43 -12.15 -6.71 -4.19
CA GLN A 43 -13.04 -6.82 -5.35
C GLN A 43 -12.75 -8.07 -6.20
N HIS A 44 -11.88 -8.96 -5.73
CA HIS A 44 -11.49 -10.14 -6.49
C HIS A 44 -12.66 -11.14 -6.62
N LYS A 45 -12.76 -11.83 -7.76
CA LYS A 45 -13.85 -12.79 -8.04
C LYS A 45 -13.89 -13.94 -7.03
N ASN A 46 -12.73 -14.42 -6.62
CA ASN A 46 -12.60 -15.51 -5.64
C ASN A 46 -12.85 -14.99 -4.20
N PRO A 47 -13.87 -15.51 -3.48
CA PRO A 47 -14.19 -15.07 -2.12
C PRO A 47 -13.06 -15.33 -1.12
N LYS A 48 -12.24 -16.37 -1.31
CA LYS A 48 -11.06 -16.62 -0.44
C LYS A 48 -10.04 -15.49 -0.53
N VAL A 49 -9.87 -14.89 -1.72
CA VAL A 49 -8.95 -13.76 -1.91
C VAL A 49 -9.50 -12.50 -1.24
N ARG A 50 -10.82 -12.26 -1.32
CA ARG A 50 -11.47 -11.15 -0.62
C ARG A 50 -11.37 -11.30 0.90
N LEU A 51 -11.65 -12.50 1.40
CA LEU A 51 -11.51 -12.84 2.83
C LEU A 51 -10.10 -12.53 3.35
N ASN A 52 -9.07 -13.02 2.65
CA ASN A 52 -7.68 -12.78 3.04
C ASN A 52 -7.31 -11.29 2.98
N ALA A 53 -7.88 -10.54 2.03
CA ALA A 53 -7.68 -9.09 1.95
C ALA A 53 -8.31 -8.37 3.15
N ALA A 54 -9.54 -8.72 3.52
CA ALA A 54 -10.22 -8.14 4.67
C ALA A 54 -9.45 -8.37 5.98
N LEU A 55 -9.01 -9.60 6.22
CA LEU A 55 -8.21 -9.96 7.40
C LEU A 55 -6.88 -9.21 7.44
N ALA A 56 -6.16 -9.12 6.31
CA ALA A 56 -4.90 -8.40 6.23
C ALA A 56 -5.08 -6.91 6.51
N LEU A 57 -6.13 -6.28 5.98
CA LEU A 57 -6.46 -4.87 6.26
C LEU A 57 -6.75 -4.63 7.74
N GLY A 58 -7.51 -5.52 8.39
CA GLY A 58 -7.77 -5.46 9.83
C GLY A 58 -6.49 -5.61 10.67
N GLN A 59 -5.58 -6.49 10.27
CA GLN A 59 -4.29 -6.65 10.94
C GLN A 59 -3.40 -5.41 10.79
N MET A 60 -3.44 -4.76 9.64
CA MET A 60 -2.69 -3.53 9.40
C MET A 60 -3.21 -2.36 10.25
N GLY A 61 -4.49 -2.33 10.58
CA GLY A 61 -5.06 -1.27 11.42
C GLY A 61 -5.17 0.09 10.71
N SER A 62 -5.11 0.11 9.38
CA SER A 62 -5.18 1.35 8.60
C SER A 62 -6.64 1.81 8.47
N GLU A 63 -6.92 3.03 8.93
CA GLU A 63 -8.25 3.65 8.82
C GLU A 63 -8.67 3.90 7.36
N ASP A 64 -7.70 4.06 6.45
CA ASP A 64 -7.95 4.22 5.00
C ASP A 64 -8.69 3.02 4.41
N ALA A 65 -8.61 1.85 5.06
CA ALA A 65 -9.30 0.64 4.65
C ALA A 65 -10.78 0.61 5.07
N MET A 66 -11.22 1.47 6.00
CA MET A 66 -12.56 1.41 6.58
C MET A 66 -13.70 1.57 5.55
N PRO A 67 -13.64 2.47 4.55
CA PRO A 67 -14.68 2.56 3.53
C PRO A 67 -14.79 1.25 2.72
N ALA A 68 -13.66 0.65 2.35
CA ALA A 68 -13.62 -0.58 1.57
C ALA A 68 -14.13 -1.80 2.37
N LEU A 69 -13.75 -1.89 3.65
CA LEU A 69 -14.25 -2.94 4.55
C LEU A 69 -15.75 -2.79 4.81
N ARG A 70 -16.27 -1.57 4.93
CA ARG A 70 -17.73 -1.34 5.05
C ARG A 70 -18.49 -1.82 3.83
N GLN A 71 -17.95 -1.64 2.62
CA GLN A 71 -18.55 -2.21 1.42
C GLN A 71 -18.50 -3.75 1.43
N ALA A 72 -17.41 -4.34 1.92
CA ALA A 72 -17.25 -5.79 2.01
C ALA A 72 -18.13 -6.48 3.08
N LEU A 73 -18.80 -5.70 3.95
CA LEU A 73 -19.86 -6.23 4.82
C LEU A 73 -21.12 -6.64 4.04
N GLN A 74 -21.32 -6.09 2.84
CA GLN A 74 -22.43 -6.41 1.96
C GLN A 74 -22.04 -7.50 0.94
N ASP A 75 -20.91 -8.17 1.14
CA ASP A 75 -20.47 -9.26 0.27
C ASP A 75 -21.44 -10.44 0.35
N GLN A 76 -21.66 -11.12 -0.78
CA GLN A 76 -22.53 -12.30 -0.86
C GLN A 76 -21.98 -13.49 -0.07
N ASN A 77 -20.70 -13.48 0.28
CA ASN A 77 -20.08 -14.54 1.06
C ASN A 77 -20.02 -14.17 2.55
N ASP A 78 -20.71 -14.96 3.38
CA ASP A 78 -20.81 -14.74 4.82
C ASP A 78 -19.44 -14.65 5.52
N TRP A 79 -18.45 -15.42 5.06
CA TRP A 79 -17.09 -15.37 5.63
C TRP A 79 -16.40 -14.05 5.35
N VAL A 80 -16.60 -13.48 4.17
CA VAL A 80 -16.04 -12.17 3.80
C VAL A 80 -16.71 -11.07 4.62
N CYS A 81 -18.02 -11.15 4.83
CA CYS A 81 -18.76 -10.23 5.70
C CYS A 81 -18.24 -10.31 7.15
N ALA A 82 -18.17 -11.51 7.73
CA ALA A 82 -17.69 -11.71 9.09
C ALA A 82 -16.25 -11.22 9.30
N ALA A 83 -15.36 -11.48 8.34
CA ALA A 83 -13.99 -11.00 8.39
C ALA A 83 -13.90 -9.47 8.26
N SER A 84 -14.77 -8.86 7.45
CA SER A 84 -14.82 -7.40 7.30
C SER A 84 -15.29 -6.73 8.59
N ALA A 85 -16.26 -7.32 9.29
CA ALA A 85 -16.72 -6.84 10.60
C ALA A 85 -15.60 -6.90 11.63
N LEU A 86 -14.94 -8.06 11.75
CA LEU A 86 -13.81 -8.25 12.66
C LEU A 86 -12.63 -7.33 12.34
N ALA A 87 -12.36 -7.08 11.06
CA ALA A 87 -11.33 -6.15 10.63
C ALA A 87 -11.64 -4.71 11.05
N LEU A 88 -12.90 -4.26 10.91
CA LEU A 88 -13.32 -2.93 11.34
C LEU A 88 -13.19 -2.74 12.85
N ASP A 89 -13.56 -3.74 13.65
CA ASP A 89 -13.40 -3.66 15.11
C ASP A 89 -11.94 -3.62 15.53
N LYS A 90 -11.07 -4.43 14.89
CA LYS A 90 -9.62 -4.37 15.12
C LYS A 90 -8.99 -3.04 14.74
N ILE A 91 -9.45 -2.41 13.66
CA ILE A 91 -8.95 -1.08 13.27
C ILE A 91 -9.30 -0.06 14.34
N LYS A 92 -10.55 -0.04 14.83
CA LYS A 92 -10.97 0.87 15.91
C LYS A 92 -10.19 0.65 17.19
N GLU A 93 -9.96 -0.61 17.57
CA GLU A 93 -9.16 -0.95 18.75
C GLU A 93 -7.71 -0.46 18.61
N LYS A 94 -7.11 -0.59 17.42
CA LYS A 94 -5.74 -0.13 17.17
C LYS A 94 -5.60 1.38 16.98
N SER A 95 -6.66 2.06 16.55
CA SER A 95 -6.63 3.52 16.35
C SER A 95 -6.98 4.30 17.61
N GLN A 96 -7.48 3.64 18.66
CA GLN A 96 -7.60 4.21 19.99
C GLN A 96 -6.27 4.02 20.77
N PRO A 97 -5.64 5.10 21.28
CA PRO A 97 -4.42 5.03 22.09
C PRO A 97 -4.64 4.46 23.49
#